data_AF-A0A961BNH0-F1
#
_entry.id   AF-A0A961BNH0-F1
#
_cell.length_a   1.000
_cell.length_b   1.000
_cell.length_c   1.000
_cell.angle_alpha   90.00
_cell.angle_beta   90.00
_cell.angle_gamma   90.00
#
_symmetry.space_group_name_H-M   'P 1'
#
loop_
_entity.id
_entity.type
_entity.pdbx_description
1 polymer ?
#
loop_
_entity_poly.entity_id
_entity_poly.type
_entity_poly.pdbx_seq_one_letter_code
_entity_poly.pdbx_strand_id
1 'polypeptide(L)'
;MTLADRVKAARDDKDLSAGQKTEVKQDLRRKLHYKVVEGLGPTLYSAQMSDAELKLRVMEMLEWALEQEQSVPLARADRLALLQEIADDVLGYGPIDPYLADPAVTEVMVNGPHSVWVERGGRLSKTD
;
A
#
# COMPACT_ATOMS: atom_id res chain seq x y z
N MET A 1 6.82 11.48 -43.30
CA MET A 1 6.92 11.22 -41.85
C MET A 1 8.29 11.72 -41.39
N THR A 2 8.34 12.67 -40.46
CA THR A 2 9.58 13.35 -40.06
C THR A 2 10.27 12.62 -38.90
N LEU A 3 11.55 12.95 -38.65
CA LEU A 3 12.30 12.42 -37.49
C LEU A 3 11.61 12.78 -36.17
N ALA A 4 11.00 13.97 -36.11
CA ALA A 4 10.25 14.46 -34.94
C ALA A 4 8.98 13.62 -34.68
N ASP A 5 8.27 13.20 -35.73
CA ASP A 5 7.07 12.35 -35.60
C ASP A 5 7.42 10.96 -35.04
N ARG A 6 8.58 10.40 -35.41
CA ARG A 6 9.06 9.10 -34.92
C ARG A 6 9.49 9.16 -33.45
N VAL A 7 10.11 10.27 -33.03
CA VAL A 7 10.51 10.49 -31.63
C VAL A 7 9.29 10.72 -30.74
N LYS A 8 8.27 11.44 -31.22
CA LYS A 8 7.02 11.65 -30.49
C LYS A 8 6.26 10.34 -30.29
N ALA A 9 6.07 9.55 -31.36
CA ALA A 9 5.41 8.25 -31.28
C ALA A 9 6.13 7.28 -30.31
N ALA A 10 7.47 7.27 -30.29
CA ALA A 10 8.23 6.41 -29.37
C ALA A 10 8.15 6.85 -27.89
N ARG A 11 7.86 8.14 -27.62
CA ARG A 11 7.62 8.64 -26.26
C ARG A 11 6.23 8.27 -25.79
N ASP A 12 5.21 8.52 -26.62
CA ASP A 12 3.81 8.20 -26.31
C ASP A 12 3.63 6.70 -26.00
N ASP A 13 4.27 5.81 -26.78
CA ASP A 13 4.21 4.35 -26.59
C ASP A 13 4.89 3.90 -25.28
N LYS A 14 5.96 4.59 -24.88
CA LYS A 14 6.67 4.34 -23.62
C LYS A 14 5.87 4.79 -22.41
N ASP A 15 5.18 5.92 -22.52
CA ASP A 15 4.31 6.47 -21.46
C ASP A 15 3.05 5.59 -21.29
N LEU A 16 2.46 5.10 -22.38
CA LEU A 16 1.37 4.13 -22.38
C LEU A 16 1.76 2.82 -21.69
N SER A 17 2.94 2.26 -22.03
CA SER A 17 3.46 1.03 -21.41
C SER A 17 3.76 1.22 -19.92
N ALA A 18 4.28 2.38 -19.51
CA ALA A 18 4.52 2.71 -18.11
C ALA A 18 3.22 2.85 -17.30
N GLY A 19 2.19 3.47 -17.89
CA GLY A 19 0.85 3.57 -17.31
C GLY A 19 0.22 2.20 -17.06
N GLN A 20 0.26 1.33 -18.07
CA GLN A 20 -0.28 -0.04 -17.97
C GLN A 20 0.42 -0.87 -16.89
N LYS A 21 1.76 -0.78 -16.80
CA LYS A 21 2.52 -1.48 -15.74
C LYS A 21 2.17 -0.99 -14.34
N THR A 22 1.96 0.32 -14.18
CA THR A 22 1.53 0.93 -12.92
C THR A 22 0.15 0.41 -12.50
N GLU A 23 -0.80 0.38 -13.44
CA GLU A 23 -2.16 -0.08 -13.17
C GLU A 23 -2.22 -1.57 -12.81
N VAL A 24 -1.46 -2.41 -13.53
CA VAL A 24 -1.32 -3.85 -13.20
C VAL A 24 -0.70 -4.03 -11.81
N LYS A 25 0.33 -3.26 -11.46
CA LYS A 25 0.94 -3.32 -10.12
C LYS A 25 -0.05 -2.88 -9.03
N GLN A 26 -0.85 -1.85 -9.28
CA GLN A 26 -1.87 -1.38 -8.33
C GLN A 26 -3.01 -2.39 -8.15
N ASP A 27 -3.46 -3.03 -9.22
CA ASP A 27 -4.46 -4.09 -9.14
C ASP A 27 -3.94 -5.29 -8.34
N LEU A 28 -2.70 -5.71 -8.60
CA LEU A 28 -2.02 -6.75 -7.84
C LEU A 28 -1.94 -6.37 -6.35
N ARG A 29 -1.46 -5.17 -6.02
CA ARG A 29 -1.38 -4.66 -4.64
C ARG A 29 -2.73 -4.76 -3.94
N ARG A 30 -3.80 -4.30 -4.58
CA ARG A 30 -5.16 -4.34 -4.04
C ARG A 30 -5.65 -5.76 -3.78
N LYS A 31 -5.41 -6.69 -4.71
CA LYS A 31 -5.78 -8.11 -4.55
C LYS A 31 -5.07 -8.75 -3.37
N LEU A 32 -3.76 -8.54 -3.24
CA LEU A 32 -2.97 -9.07 -2.13
C LEU A 32 -3.46 -8.50 -0.80
N HIS A 33 -3.61 -7.17 -0.71
CA HIS A 33 -4.09 -6.50 0.49
C HIS A 33 -5.45 -7.06 0.94
N TYR A 34 -6.40 -7.21 0.02
CA TYR A 34 -7.72 -7.79 0.31
C TYR A 34 -7.62 -9.20 0.90
N LYS A 35 -6.81 -10.07 0.29
CA LYS A 35 -6.62 -11.46 0.76
C LYS A 35 -6.06 -11.51 2.18
N VAL A 36 -5.12 -10.63 2.52
CA VAL A 36 -4.52 -10.58 3.85
C VAL A 36 -5.53 -10.09 4.89
N VAL A 37 -6.26 -9.01 4.60
CA VAL A 37 -7.28 -8.47 5.51
C VAL A 37 -8.42 -9.48 5.72
N GLU A 38 -8.84 -10.18 4.68
CA GLU A 38 -9.86 -11.23 4.77
C GLU A 38 -9.38 -12.44 5.59
N GLY A 39 -8.15 -12.91 5.34
CA GLY A 39 -7.62 -14.11 5.99
C GLY A 39 -7.12 -13.89 7.43
N LEU A 40 -6.54 -12.72 7.72
CA LEU A 40 -6.00 -12.39 9.04
C LEU A 40 -6.92 -11.50 9.86
N GLY A 41 -7.94 -10.85 9.28
CA GLY A 41 -8.84 -9.93 9.99
C GLY A 41 -9.29 -10.44 11.37
N PRO A 42 -9.79 -11.68 11.52
CA PRO A 42 -10.18 -12.22 12.82
C PRO A 42 -9.01 -12.44 13.81
N THR A 43 -7.80 -12.65 13.31
CA THR A 43 -6.58 -12.95 14.09
C THR A 43 -5.79 -11.68 14.44
N LEU A 44 -5.83 -10.64 13.59
CA LEU A 44 -5.16 -9.34 13.81
C LEU A 44 -5.60 -8.66 15.11
N TYR A 45 -6.87 -8.84 15.50
CA TYR A 45 -7.43 -8.24 16.72
C TYR A 45 -7.37 -9.15 17.96
N SER A 46 -6.87 -10.38 17.81
CA SER A 46 -6.72 -11.28 18.96
C SER A 46 -5.50 -10.84 19.78
N ALA A 47 -5.75 -10.39 21.02
CA ALA A 47 -4.78 -9.74 21.92
C ALA A 47 -3.65 -10.66 22.45
N GLN A 48 -3.29 -11.72 21.72
CA GLN A 48 -2.39 -12.77 22.17
C GLN A 48 -1.08 -12.85 21.38
N MET A 49 -0.91 -12.04 20.33
CA MET A 49 0.29 -12.08 19.48
C MET A 49 1.14 -10.84 19.65
N SER A 50 2.47 -11.01 19.61
CA SER A 50 3.41 -9.90 19.50
C SER A 50 3.45 -9.33 18.07
N ASP A 51 3.83 -8.07 17.93
CA ASP A 51 3.99 -7.39 16.64
C ASP A 51 4.90 -8.16 15.66
N ALA A 52 5.95 -8.80 16.20
CA ALA A 52 6.89 -9.59 15.40
C ALA A 52 6.24 -10.86 14.82
N GLU A 53 5.43 -11.56 15.61
CA GLU A 53 4.70 -12.75 15.17
C GLU A 53 3.60 -12.38 14.17
N LEU A 54 2.93 -11.24 14.39
CA LEU A 54 1.94 -10.71 13.48
C LEU A 54 2.56 -10.38 12.11
N LYS A 55 3.73 -9.71 12.13
CA LYS A 55 4.46 -9.36 10.92
C LYS A 55 4.89 -10.60 10.13
N LEU A 56 5.37 -11.64 10.81
CA LEU A 56 5.72 -12.91 10.16
C LEU A 56 4.51 -13.54 9.46
N ARG A 57 3.37 -13.63 10.15
CA ARG A 57 2.11 -14.16 9.58
C ARG A 57 1.61 -13.37 8.38
N VAL A 58 1.66 -12.04 8.43
CA VAL A 58 1.29 -11.18 7.31
C VAL A 58 2.19 -11.46 6.11
N MET A 59 3.50 -11.55 6.31
CA MET A 59 4.45 -11.85 5.24
C MET A 59 4.21 -13.24 4.62
N GLU A 60 3.97 -14.27 5.43
CA GLU A 60 3.64 -15.62 4.95
C GLU A 60 2.37 -15.63 4.09
N MET A 61 1.31 -14.96 4.56
CA MET A 61 0.04 -14.84 3.83
C MET A 61 0.21 -14.09 2.51
N LEU A 62 1.01 -13.02 2.50
CA LEU A 62 1.32 -12.23 1.32
C LEU A 62 2.11 -13.02 0.28
N GLU A 63 3.11 -13.79 0.72
CA GLU A 63 3.90 -14.66 -0.16
C GLU A 63 3.01 -15.71 -0.82
N TRP A 64 2.17 -16.38 -0.04
CA TRP A 64 1.18 -17.34 -0.54
C TRP A 64 0.20 -16.70 -1.52
N ALA A 65 -0.35 -15.52 -1.18
CA ALA A 65 -1.29 -14.81 -2.05
C ALA A 65 -0.67 -14.41 -3.39
N LEU A 66 0.61 -14.01 -3.37
CA LEU A 66 1.33 -13.65 -4.59
C LEU A 66 1.66 -14.86 -5.47
N GLU A 67 1.91 -16.03 -4.88
CA GLU A 67 2.10 -17.28 -5.65
C GLU A 67 0.84 -17.71 -6.41
N GLN A 68 -0.34 -17.38 -5.89
CA GLN A 68 -1.61 -17.63 -6.58
C GLN A 68 -1.79 -16.73 -7.81
N GLU A 69 -1.17 -15.55 -7.84
CA GLU A 69 -1.27 -14.61 -8.96
C GLU A 69 -0.16 -14.87 -9.99
N GLN A 70 -0.33 -15.93 -10.79
CA GLN A 70 0.63 -16.38 -11.81
C GLN A 70 0.83 -15.41 -13.00
N SER A 71 0.03 -14.35 -13.06
CA SER A 71 -0.12 -13.46 -14.22
C SER A 71 0.87 -12.28 -14.25
N VAL A 72 1.59 -12.00 -13.17
CA VAL A 72 2.47 -10.82 -13.08
C VAL A 72 3.94 -11.23 -12.87
N PRO A 73 4.76 -11.25 -13.93
CA PRO A 73 6.20 -11.49 -13.78
C PRO A 73 6.85 -10.27 -13.11
N LEU A 74 7.23 -10.43 -11.84
CA LEU A 74 7.98 -9.43 -11.06
C LEU A 74 9.42 -9.88 -10.86
N ALA A 75 10.36 -8.94 -10.89
CA ALA A 75 11.71 -9.22 -10.41
C ALA A 75 11.68 -9.49 -8.91
N ARG A 76 12.64 -10.28 -8.41
CA ARG A 76 12.72 -10.63 -6.97
C ARG A 76 12.74 -9.39 -6.07
N ALA A 77 13.45 -8.33 -6.48
CA ALA A 77 13.51 -7.08 -5.74
C ALA A 77 12.15 -6.38 -5.69
N ASP A 78 11.43 -6.32 -6.82
CA ASP A 78 10.11 -5.71 -6.90
C ASP A 78 9.06 -6.48 -6.09
N ARG A 79 9.15 -7.82 -6.10
CA ARG A 79 8.33 -8.69 -5.24
C ARG A 79 8.55 -8.35 -3.78
N LEU A 80 9.80 -8.34 -3.30
CA LEU A 80 10.09 -8.06 -1.89
C LEU A 80 9.63 -6.66 -1.49
N ALA A 81 9.87 -5.66 -2.33
CA ALA A 81 9.42 -4.28 -2.09
C ALA A 81 7.88 -4.19 -2.02
N LEU A 82 7.16 -4.86 -2.92
CA LEU A 82 5.70 -4.89 -2.91
C LEU A 82 5.14 -5.57 -1.66
N LEU A 83 5.71 -6.71 -1.25
CA LEU A 83 5.26 -7.42 -0.05
C LEU A 83 5.52 -6.59 1.21
N GLN A 84 6.68 -5.94 1.31
CA GLN A 84 6.99 -5.07 2.45
C GLN A 84 6.05 -3.86 2.50
N GLU A 85 5.80 -3.21 1.36
CA GLU A 85 4.86 -2.09 1.26
C GLU A 85 3.45 -2.48 1.73
N ILE A 86 2.95 -3.64 1.31
CA ILE A 86 1.62 -4.11 1.72
C ILE A 86 1.62 -4.55 3.18
N ALA A 87 2.69 -5.17 3.66
CA ALA A 87 2.79 -5.57 5.06
C ALA A 87 2.77 -4.35 5.98
N ASP A 88 3.51 -3.30 5.63
CA ASP A 88 3.52 -2.04 6.39
C ASP A 88 2.13 -1.37 6.34
N ASP A 89 1.41 -1.44 5.22
CA ASP A 89 0.03 -0.90 5.08
C ASP A 89 -1.01 -1.70 5.89
N VAL A 90 -0.83 -3.02 6.05
CA VAL A 90 -1.74 -3.89 6.81
C VAL A 90 -1.48 -3.84 8.31
N LEU A 91 -0.20 -3.73 8.70
CA LEU A 91 0.22 -3.70 10.11
C LEU A 91 0.18 -2.28 10.69
N GLY A 92 0.40 -1.28 9.85
CA GLY A 92 0.24 0.12 10.19
C GLY A 92 -1.21 0.57 10.09
N TYR A 93 -1.41 1.86 10.29
CA TYR A 93 -2.69 2.52 10.13
C TYR A 93 -2.81 3.18 8.74
N GLY A 94 -1.81 2.98 7.87
CA GLY A 94 -1.83 3.41 6.47
C GLY A 94 -1.65 4.93 6.34
N PRO A 95 -2.54 5.66 5.64
CA PRO A 95 -2.35 7.09 5.37
C PRO A 95 -2.33 7.96 6.64
N ILE A 96 -2.76 7.44 7.78
CA ILE A 96 -2.72 8.18 9.05
C ILE A 96 -1.45 7.93 9.88
N ASP A 97 -0.61 6.96 9.50
CA ASP A 97 0.64 6.66 10.20
C ASP A 97 1.54 7.87 10.44
N PRO A 98 1.72 8.81 9.48
CA PRO A 98 2.54 9.99 9.71
C PRO A 98 2.03 10.87 10.85
N TYR A 99 0.71 10.90 11.08
CA TYR A 99 0.11 11.67 12.16
C TYR A 99 0.24 10.95 13.51
N LEU A 100 0.17 9.62 13.52
CA LEU A 100 0.35 8.83 14.73
C LEU A 100 1.82 8.81 15.21
N ALA A 101 2.76 8.96 14.28
CA ALA A 101 4.18 9.08 14.59
C ALA A 101 4.59 10.48 15.08
N ASP A 102 3.76 11.51 14.87
CA ASP A 102 4.03 12.88 15.29
C ASP A 102 3.71 13.06 16.79
N PRO A 103 4.72 13.24 17.67
CA PRO A 103 4.47 13.37 19.11
C PRO A 103 3.73 14.67 19.49
N ALA A 104 3.61 15.64 18.57
CA ALA A 104 2.78 16.82 18.77
C ALA A 104 1.29 16.54 18.52
N VAL A 105 0.96 15.44 17.83
CA VAL A 105 -0.43 15.01 17.58
C VAL A 105 -0.92 14.21 18.77
N THR A 106 -2.00 14.68 19.36
CA THR A 106 -2.63 14.07 20.53
C THR A 106 -3.90 13.29 20.16
N GLU A 107 -4.59 13.69 19.08
CA GLU A 107 -5.76 12.99 18.55
C GLU A 107 -5.80 13.00 17.02
N VAL A 108 -6.26 11.89 16.42
CA VAL A 108 -6.55 11.75 14.99
C VAL A 108 -8.02 11.35 14.82
N MET A 109 -8.78 12.11 14.04
CA MET A 109 -10.19 11.85 13.75
C MET A 109 -10.43 11.65 12.25
N VAL A 110 -11.07 10.54 11.89
CA VAL A 110 -11.41 10.19 10.50
C VAL A 110 -12.93 10.22 10.34
N ASN A 111 -13.44 11.26 9.69
CA ASN A 111 -14.87 11.41 9.39
C ASN A 111 -15.23 10.92 7.98
N GLY A 112 -14.24 10.67 7.14
CA GLY A 112 -14.41 10.16 5.78
C GLY A 112 -13.09 10.17 4.99
N PRO A 113 -13.09 9.63 3.75
CA PRO A 113 -11.86 9.43 2.95
C PRO A 113 -11.12 10.73 2.59
N HIS A 114 -11.78 11.89 2.70
CA HIS A 114 -11.19 13.21 2.43
C HIS A 114 -11.39 14.18 3.62
N SER A 115 -11.67 13.62 4.80
CA SER A 115 -11.97 14.37 6.02
C SER A 115 -11.26 13.72 7.19
N VAL A 116 -9.96 14.00 7.29
CA VAL A 116 -9.11 13.62 8.40
C VAL A 116 -8.68 14.89 9.14
N TRP A 117 -8.72 14.85 10.47
CA TRP A 117 -8.42 15.95 11.37
C TRP A 117 -7.42 15.50 12.41
N VAL A 118 -6.52 16.40 12.81
CA VAL A 118 -5.50 16.16 13.82
C VAL A 118 -5.48 17.29 14.84
N GLU A 119 -5.33 16.93 16.11
CA GLU A 119 -5.22 17.85 17.23
C GLU A 119 -3.75 18.04 17.60
N ARG A 120 -3.28 19.29 17.68
CA ARG A 120 -1.96 19.65 18.22
C ARG A 120 -2.09 20.79 19.23
N GLY A 121 -1.68 20.55 20.48
CA GLY A 121 -1.63 21.59 21.52
C GLY A 121 -2.99 22.22 21.87
N GLY A 122 -4.05 21.43 21.90
CA GLY A 122 -5.45 21.83 22.08
C GLY A 122 -6.12 22.41 20.83
N ARG A 123 -5.53 22.30 19.64
CA ARG A 123 -6.07 22.90 18.40
C ARG A 123 -6.25 21.87 17.30
N LEU A 124 -7.48 21.82 16.79
CA LEU A 124 -7.85 21.00 15.65
C LEU A 124 -7.47 21.63 14.32
N SER A 125 -6.89 20.84 13.43
CA SER A 125 -6.54 21.20 12.06
C SER A 125 -6.92 20.08 11.09
N LYS A 126 -7.39 20.43 9.90
CA LYS A 126 -7.65 19.46 8.84
C LYS A 126 -6.31 19.04 8.22
N THR A 127 -6.16 17.77 7.90
CA THR A 127 -5.00 17.28 7.14
C THR A 127 -5.15 17.61 5.65
N ASP A 128 -4.02 17.73 4.96
CA ASP A 128 -3.96 17.97 3.51
C ASP A 128 -4.38 16.74 2.68
#